data_AF-A0A5D4IC17-F1
#
_entry.id   AF-A0A5D4IC17-F1
#
_cell.length_a   1.000
_cell.length_b   1.000
_cell.length_c   1.000
_cell.angle_alpha   90.00
_cell.angle_beta   90.00
_cell.angle_gamma   90.00
#
_symmetry.space_group_name_H-M   'P 1'
#
loop_
_entity.id
_entity.type
_entity.pdbx_description
1 polymer ?
#
loop_
_entity_poly.entity_id
_entity_poly.type
_entity_poly.pdbx_seq_one_letter_code
_entity_poly.pdbx_strand_id
1 'polypeptide(L)'
;MPHTTLEALASDMAARLPGGWTSTYQRYALYEDQFPTTNRLWDTGHVQHIALTYVLGHGAVLRGPEGQELYVTDRPRYPHEVVVAPLEPDRAGIGPHHFDGVEEPSGIAVPAAPVRAAAAVARRLLPRYEQALLKVLQQVEDLPKPPVNASRARTSAVTTGHGKLEAGLPTTALARQTASSPAGRAPTRRS
;
A
#
# COMPACT_ATOMS: atom_id res chain seq x y z
N MET A 1 -28.16 -1.18 -26.85
CA MET A 1 -28.38 -1.42 -25.40
C MET A 1 -28.07 -0.12 -24.69
N PRO A 2 -28.95 0.41 -23.82
CA PRO A 2 -28.60 1.59 -23.04
C PRO A 2 -27.41 1.25 -22.15
N HIS A 3 -26.37 2.09 -22.17
CA HIS A 3 -25.24 1.97 -21.26
C HIS A 3 -25.74 2.38 -19.87
N THR A 4 -25.76 1.46 -18.91
CA THR A 4 -26.03 1.79 -17.51
C THR A 4 -24.94 2.74 -17.03
N THR A 5 -25.33 3.88 -16.47
CA THR A 5 -24.37 4.83 -15.91
C THR A 5 -23.65 4.21 -14.71
N LEU A 6 -22.41 4.63 -14.43
CA LEU A 6 -21.66 4.14 -13.27
C LEU A 6 -22.44 4.38 -11.96
N GLU A 7 -23.14 5.52 -11.85
CA GLU A 7 -24.00 5.85 -10.72
C GLU A 7 -25.13 4.83 -10.52
N ALA A 8 -25.89 4.52 -11.58
CA ALA A 8 -26.96 3.55 -11.52
C ALA A 8 -26.42 2.14 -11.22
N LEU A 9 -25.31 1.75 -11.86
CA LEU A 9 -24.62 0.49 -11.62
C LEU A 9 -24.20 0.36 -10.15
N ALA A 10 -23.57 1.39 -9.58
CA ALA A 10 -23.07 1.39 -8.21
C ALA A 10 -24.23 1.33 -7.19
N SER A 11 -25.30 2.09 -7.43
CA SER A 11 -26.52 2.04 -6.61
C SER A 11 -27.17 0.65 -6.64
N ASP A 12 -27.30 0.07 -7.84
CA ASP A 12 -27.84 -1.27 -8.02
C ASP A 12 -26.96 -2.36 -7.38
N MET A 13 -25.63 -2.19 -7.44
CA MET A 13 -24.70 -3.08 -6.75
C MET A 13 -24.89 -3.01 -5.23
N ALA A 14 -24.94 -1.81 -4.66
CA ALA A 14 -25.12 -1.60 -3.22
C ALA A 14 -26.41 -2.26 -2.71
N ALA A 15 -27.52 -2.11 -3.42
CA ALA A 15 -28.79 -2.73 -3.07
C ALA A 15 -28.76 -4.28 -3.06
N ARG A 16 -27.75 -4.89 -3.69
CA ARG A 16 -27.60 -6.35 -3.82
C ARG A 16 -26.48 -6.92 -2.96
N LEU A 17 -25.63 -6.08 -2.38
CA LEU A 17 -24.60 -6.52 -1.45
C LEU A 17 -25.22 -6.85 -0.08
N PRO A 18 -24.69 -7.86 0.62
CA PRO A 18 -25.22 -8.28 1.91
C PRO A 18 -25.02 -7.18 2.97
N GLY A 19 -26.00 -6.97 3.83
CA GLY A 19 -25.87 -6.08 4.98
C GLY A 19 -26.26 -4.62 4.76
N GLY A 20 -26.93 -4.27 3.65
CA GLY A 20 -27.52 -2.93 3.49
C GLY A 20 -26.50 -1.86 3.09
N TRP A 21 -25.81 -2.08 1.98
CA TRP A 21 -24.83 -1.13 1.47
C TRP A 21 -25.51 0.11 0.89
N THR A 22 -24.83 1.25 1.00
CA THR A 22 -25.22 2.50 0.36
C THR A 22 -24.19 2.90 -0.70
N SER A 23 -24.60 3.73 -1.67
CA SER A 23 -23.74 4.21 -2.74
C SER A 23 -23.67 5.73 -2.73
N THR A 24 -22.48 6.30 -2.94
CA THR A 24 -22.27 7.73 -3.16
C THR A 24 -21.47 7.91 -4.44
N TYR A 25 -22.10 8.48 -5.46
CA TYR A 25 -21.44 8.80 -6.72
C TYR A 25 -20.70 10.13 -6.62
N GLN A 26 -19.54 10.20 -7.27
CA GLN A 26 -18.66 11.36 -7.30
C GLN A 26 -18.18 11.60 -8.73
N ARG A 27 -18.17 12.87 -9.14
CA ARG A 27 -17.49 13.33 -10.36
C ARG A 27 -16.25 14.10 -9.97
N TYR A 28 -15.18 13.88 -10.72
CA TYR A 28 -13.91 14.57 -10.55
C TYR A 28 -13.78 15.58 -11.68
N ALA A 29 -13.78 16.87 -11.35
CA ALA A 29 -13.66 17.93 -12.36
C ALA A 29 -12.20 18.09 -12.79
N LEU A 30 -11.28 17.88 -11.83
CA LEU A 30 -9.84 17.92 -12.00
C LEU A 30 -9.22 16.59 -11.55
N TYR A 31 -8.02 16.31 -12.06
CA TYR A 31 -7.25 15.13 -11.67
C TYR A 31 -6.99 15.08 -10.15
N GLU A 32 -6.73 16.22 -9.52
CA GLU A 32 -6.51 16.31 -8.07
C GLU A 32 -7.73 15.94 -7.23
N ASP A 33 -8.94 16.08 -7.78
CA ASP A 33 -10.19 15.75 -7.07
C ASP A 33 -10.34 14.25 -6.82
N GLN A 34 -9.61 13.40 -7.57
CA GLN A 34 -9.66 11.95 -7.40
C GLN A 34 -8.82 11.48 -6.19
N PHE A 35 -7.79 12.23 -5.81
CA PHE A 35 -6.82 11.85 -4.79
C PHE A 35 -7.39 11.58 -3.40
N PRO A 36 -8.35 12.36 -2.86
CA PRO A 36 -8.94 12.06 -1.57
C PRO A 36 -9.52 10.64 -1.47
N THR A 37 -10.02 10.10 -2.58
CA THR A 37 -10.56 8.73 -2.61
C THR A 37 -9.49 7.71 -3.02
N THR A 38 -8.69 8.01 -4.04
CA THR A 38 -7.71 7.04 -4.56
C THR A 38 -6.52 6.82 -3.63
N ASN A 39 -6.16 7.80 -2.79
CA ASN A 39 -5.10 7.63 -1.79
C ASN A 39 -5.51 6.71 -0.65
N ARG A 40 -6.81 6.45 -0.49
CA ARG A 40 -7.35 5.49 0.47
C ARG A 40 -7.52 4.10 -0.12
N LEU A 41 -7.08 3.85 -1.36
CA LEU A 41 -7.21 2.52 -1.96
C LEU A 41 -6.34 1.52 -1.20
N TRP A 42 -6.99 0.54 -0.57
CA TRP A 42 -6.36 -0.60 0.06
C TRP A 42 -6.14 -1.72 -0.97
N ASP A 43 -5.41 -1.35 -2.02
CA ASP A 43 -5.02 -2.19 -3.15
C ASP A 43 -3.66 -1.69 -3.66
N THR A 44 -2.60 -2.46 -3.50
CA THR A 44 -1.32 -2.21 -4.20
C THR A 44 -1.30 -2.76 -5.63
N GLY A 45 -2.42 -3.35 -6.05
CA GLY A 45 -2.54 -4.01 -7.33
C GLY A 45 -3.11 -3.14 -8.44
N HIS A 46 -4.03 -3.76 -9.16
CA HIS A 46 -4.43 -3.33 -10.49
C HIS A 46 -5.33 -2.08 -10.49
N VAL A 47 -6.08 -1.83 -9.42
CA VAL A 47 -6.98 -0.68 -9.32
C VAL A 47 -6.22 0.58 -8.93
N GLN A 48 -5.24 0.47 -8.02
CA GLN A 48 -4.33 1.58 -7.72
C GLN A 48 -3.49 1.97 -8.95
N HIS A 49 -2.98 0.99 -9.72
CA HIS A 49 -2.30 1.31 -10.97
C HIS A 49 -3.20 2.08 -11.96
N ILE A 50 -4.47 1.69 -12.08
CA ILE A 50 -5.44 2.40 -12.91
C ILE A 50 -5.64 3.84 -12.42
N ALA A 51 -5.82 4.02 -11.11
CA ALA A 51 -6.01 5.34 -10.51
C ALA A 51 -4.79 6.27 -10.70
N LEU A 52 -3.57 5.73 -10.68
CA LEU A 52 -2.35 6.52 -10.88
C LEU A 52 -2.05 6.82 -12.37
N THR A 53 -2.52 5.96 -13.27
CA THR A 53 -2.17 6.04 -14.71
C THR A 53 -3.19 6.83 -15.51
N TYR A 54 -4.45 6.86 -15.08
CA TYR A 54 -5.55 7.47 -15.82
C TYR A 54 -6.25 8.56 -15.01
N VAL A 55 -6.69 9.61 -15.71
CA VAL A 55 -7.62 10.59 -15.15
C VAL A 55 -9.00 9.92 -15.10
N LEU A 56 -9.41 9.51 -13.91
CA LEU A 56 -10.73 8.97 -13.69
C LEU A 56 -11.68 10.16 -13.62
N GLY A 57 -12.62 10.30 -14.54
CA GLY A 57 -13.56 11.43 -14.53
C GLY A 57 -14.66 11.30 -13.45
N HIS A 58 -14.83 10.10 -12.90
CA HIS A 58 -15.85 9.79 -11.91
C HIS A 58 -15.58 8.45 -11.21
N GLY A 59 -16.24 8.26 -10.08
CA GLY A 59 -16.22 7.04 -9.30
C GLY A 59 -17.45 6.97 -8.39
N ALA A 60 -17.62 5.85 -7.72
CA ALA A 60 -18.61 5.70 -6.67
C ALA A 60 -18.00 5.00 -5.46
N VAL A 61 -18.35 5.46 -4.27
CA VAL A 61 -17.98 4.80 -3.01
C VAL A 61 -19.20 4.06 -2.49
N LEU A 62 -19.05 2.75 -2.30
CA LEU A 62 -20.04 1.92 -1.62
C LEU A 62 -19.66 1.81 -0.15
N ARG A 63 -20.59 2.11 0.74
CA ARG A 63 -20.39 2.01 2.20
C ARG A 63 -21.21 0.86 2.75
N GLY A 64 -20.53 -0.05 3.43
CA GLY A 64 -21.11 -1.20 4.11
C GLY A 64 -21.54 -0.88 5.54
N PRO A 65 -22.32 -1.78 6.17
CA PRO A 65 -22.89 -1.56 7.50
C PRO A 65 -21.85 -1.49 8.61
N GLU A 66 -20.75 -2.21 8.49
CA GLU A 66 -19.68 -2.24 9.48
C GLU A 66 -18.56 -1.25 9.12
N GLY A 67 -18.88 -0.15 8.44
CA GLY A 67 -17.86 0.85 8.04
C GLY A 67 -16.86 0.34 6.99
N GLN A 68 -17.19 -0.74 6.28
CA GLN A 68 -16.47 -1.15 5.08
C GLN A 68 -16.68 -0.12 3.98
N GLU A 69 -15.65 0.18 3.19
CA GLU A 69 -15.79 1.05 2.03
C GLU A 69 -15.19 0.38 0.79
N LEU A 70 -15.91 0.44 -0.34
CA LEU A 70 -15.45 -0.04 -1.63
C LEU A 70 -15.50 1.09 -2.66
N TYR A 71 -14.46 1.25 -3.43
CA TYR A 71 -14.41 2.17 -4.56
C TYR A 71 -14.74 1.44 -5.86
N VAL A 72 -15.61 2.03 -6.67
CA VAL A 72 -16.01 1.54 -7.99
C VAL A 72 -15.73 2.61 -9.03
N THR A 73 -15.03 2.26 -10.09
CA THR A 73 -14.78 3.15 -11.24
C THR A 73 -14.74 2.36 -12.54
N ASP A 74 -14.90 3.05 -13.66
CA ASP A 74 -14.79 2.44 -14.98
C ASP A 74 -13.37 1.92 -15.22
N ARG A 75 -13.26 0.84 -15.99
CA ARG A 75 -11.96 0.31 -16.39
C ARG A 75 -11.53 0.95 -17.71
N PRO A 76 -10.45 1.77 -17.73
CA PRO A 76 -9.97 2.36 -18.97
C PRO A 76 -9.64 1.27 -20.00
N ARG A 77 -10.07 1.48 -21.25
CA ARG A 77 -9.96 0.53 -22.38
C ARG A 77 -10.88 -0.70 -22.34
N TYR A 78 -11.73 -0.85 -21.32
CA TYR A 78 -12.69 -1.95 -21.19
C TYR A 78 -14.09 -1.43 -20.83
N PRO A 79 -14.87 -0.92 -21.81
CA PRO A 79 -16.12 -0.19 -21.57
C PRO A 79 -17.29 -1.06 -21.04
N HIS A 80 -17.08 -2.36 -20.88
CA HIS A 80 -18.06 -3.29 -20.34
C HIS A 80 -17.64 -3.87 -18.99
N GLU A 81 -16.57 -3.32 -18.40
CA GLU A 81 -16.02 -3.74 -17.13
C GLU A 81 -15.82 -2.53 -16.21
N VAL A 82 -16.04 -2.76 -14.93
CA VAL A 82 -15.69 -1.82 -13.87
C VAL A 82 -14.68 -2.48 -12.95
N VAL A 83 -13.88 -1.67 -12.29
CA VAL A 83 -12.97 -2.13 -11.24
C VAL A 83 -13.54 -1.76 -9.89
N VAL A 84 -13.40 -2.70 -8.94
CA VAL A 84 -13.83 -2.53 -7.56
C VAL A 84 -12.64 -2.82 -6.66
N ALA A 85 -12.31 -1.87 -5.79
CA ALA A 85 -11.23 -2.03 -4.82
C ALA A 85 -11.69 -1.62 -3.42
N PRO A 86 -11.18 -2.27 -2.37
CA PRO A 86 -11.44 -1.84 -1.00
C PRO A 86 -10.75 -0.52 -0.71
N LEU A 87 -11.40 0.30 0.12
CA LEU A 87 -10.77 1.48 0.70
C LEU A 87 -10.32 1.16 2.13
N GLU A 88 -9.27 1.84 2.58
CA GLU A 88 -8.88 1.87 3.98
C GLU A 88 -10.06 2.39 4.81
N PRO A 89 -10.48 1.68 5.86
CA PRO A 89 -11.60 2.10 6.70
C PRO A 89 -11.30 3.46 7.36
N ASP A 90 -12.19 4.43 7.19
CA ASP A 90 -12.08 5.72 7.89
C ASP A 90 -12.66 5.59 9.31
N ARG A 91 -11.88 4.98 10.21
CA ARG A 91 -12.23 4.83 11.63
C ARG A 91 -11.22 5.57 12.51
N ALA A 92 -11.75 6.34 13.47
CA ALA A 92 -10.93 7.04 14.44
C ALA A 92 -10.01 6.06 15.20
N GLY A 93 -8.71 6.38 15.22
CA GLY A 93 -7.69 5.57 15.90
C GLY A 93 -6.90 4.63 14.99
N ILE A 94 -7.37 4.36 13.76
CA ILE A 94 -6.59 3.58 12.79
C ILE A 94 -5.58 4.52 12.09
N GLY A 95 -4.31 4.42 12.49
CA GLY A 95 -3.18 4.98 11.74
C GLY A 95 -2.54 4.02 10.72
N PRO A 96 -1.66 4.52 9.84
CA PRO A 96 -1.01 3.73 8.78
C PRO A 96 -0.26 2.49 9.28
N HIS A 97 0.28 2.53 10.50
CA HIS A 97 1.06 1.44 11.09
C HIS A 97 0.23 0.21 11.47
N HIS A 98 -1.09 0.30 11.56
CA HIS A 98 -1.93 -0.89 11.80
C HIS A 98 -2.18 -1.70 10.53
N PHE A 99 -1.83 -1.17 9.36
CA PHE A 99 -1.88 -1.89 8.09
C PHE A 99 -0.59 -2.66 7.81
N ASP A 100 0.49 -2.37 8.53
CA ASP A 100 1.78 -3.03 8.37
C ASP A 100 1.66 -4.54 8.63
N GLY A 101 2.00 -5.35 7.62
CA GLY A 101 1.94 -6.81 7.70
C GLY A 101 0.56 -7.43 7.43
N VAL A 102 -0.46 -6.62 7.12
CA VAL A 102 -1.76 -7.13 6.68
C VAL A 102 -1.73 -7.42 5.19
N GLU A 103 -2.08 -8.65 4.82
CA GLU A 103 -2.26 -9.02 3.42
C GLU A 103 -3.39 -8.20 2.80
N GLU A 104 -3.08 -7.49 1.72
CA GLU A 104 -4.02 -6.56 1.12
C GLU A 104 -5.11 -7.30 0.33
N PRO A 105 -6.38 -6.88 0.49
CA PRO A 105 -7.52 -7.62 -0.05
C PRO A 105 -7.60 -7.66 -1.59
N SER A 106 -6.81 -6.84 -2.28
CA SER A 106 -6.64 -6.75 -3.75
C SER A 106 -7.93 -6.47 -4.52
N GLY A 107 -7.93 -5.44 -5.35
CA GLY A 107 -9.08 -5.09 -6.19
C GLY A 107 -9.41 -6.14 -7.26
N ILE A 108 -10.66 -6.15 -7.72
CA ILE A 108 -11.13 -7.05 -8.79
C ILE A 108 -11.78 -6.27 -9.94
N ALA A 109 -11.56 -6.74 -11.16
CA ALA A 109 -12.36 -6.33 -12.32
C ALA A 109 -13.63 -7.18 -12.39
N VAL A 110 -14.77 -6.54 -12.64
CA VAL A 110 -16.08 -7.20 -12.77
C VAL A 110 -16.83 -6.67 -13.99
N PRO A 111 -17.73 -7.46 -14.59
CA PRO A 111 -18.59 -6.97 -15.66
C PRO A 111 -19.46 -5.79 -15.18
N ALA A 112 -19.75 -4.82 -16.05
CA ALA A 112 -20.65 -3.70 -15.81
C ALA A 112 -22.15 -4.13 -15.80
N ALA A 113 -22.43 -5.27 -15.15
CA ALA A 113 -23.76 -5.83 -14.97
C ALA A 113 -24.02 -5.96 -13.46
N PRO A 114 -24.96 -5.18 -12.87
CA PRO A 114 -25.02 -5.00 -11.42
C PRO A 114 -25.16 -6.30 -10.63
N VAL A 115 -25.99 -7.23 -11.12
CA VAL A 115 -26.19 -8.54 -10.49
C VAL A 115 -24.90 -9.36 -10.47
N ARG A 116 -24.19 -9.42 -11.61
CA ARG A 116 -22.94 -10.19 -11.72
C ARG A 116 -21.81 -9.53 -10.94
N ALA A 117 -21.75 -8.20 -10.96
CA ALA A 117 -20.78 -7.40 -10.23
C ALA A 117 -20.94 -7.59 -8.72
N ALA A 118 -22.14 -7.37 -8.18
CA ALA A 118 -22.43 -7.57 -6.75
C ALA A 118 -22.13 -9.01 -6.31
N ALA A 119 -22.53 -10.01 -7.10
CA ALA A 119 -22.24 -11.40 -6.78
C ALA A 119 -20.72 -11.71 -6.82
N ALA A 120 -19.95 -11.09 -7.70
CA ALA A 120 -18.50 -11.26 -7.75
C ALA A 120 -17.82 -10.60 -6.54
N VAL A 121 -18.24 -9.38 -6.19
CA VAL A 121 -17.76 -8.64 -5.01
C VAL A 121 -18.05 -9.44 -3.74
N ALA A 122 -19.29 -9.86 -3.54
CA ALA A 122 -19.70 -10.61 -2.34
C ALA A 122 -18.95 -11.94 -2.18
N ARG A 123 -18.63 -12.64 -3.28
CA ARG A 123 -17.98 -13.96 -3.22
C ARG A 123 -16.47 -13.91 -3.15
N ARG A 124 -15.84 -12.90 -3.76
CA ARG A 124 -14.39 -12.86 -3.97
C ARG A 124 -13.68 -11.74 -3.21
N LEU A 125 -14.34 -10.59 -3.08
CA LEU A 125 -13.72 -9.40 -2.50
C LEU A 125 -14.06 -9.26 -1.02
N LEU A 126 -15.34 -9.36 -0.65
CA LEU A 126 -15.77 -9.15 0.73
C LEU A 126 -15.08 -10.08 1.74
N PRO A 127 -14.95 -11.41 1.50
CA PRO A 127 -14.32 -12.28 2.49
C PRO A 127 -12.86 -11.91 2.78
N ARG A 128 -12.12 -11.46 1.76
CA ARG A 128 -10.72 -11.03 1.92
C ARG A 128 -10.64 -9.68 2.62
N TYR A 129 -11.53 -8.76 2.27
CA TYR A 129 -11.59 -7.46 2.90
C TYR A 129 -11.96 -7.54 4.37
N GLU A 130 -12.95 -8.37 4.71
CA GLU A 130 -13.35 -8.63 6.10
C GLU A 130 -12.21 -9.26 6.90
N GLN A 131 -11.49 -10.23 6.33
CA GLN A 131 -10.31 -10.82 6.97
C GLN A 131 -9.19 -9.80 7.20
N ALA A 132 -8.92 -8.92 6.23
CA ALA A 132 -7.92 -7.87 6.37
C ALA A 132 -8.35 -6.86 7.45
N LEU A 133 -9.62 -6.47 7.46
CA LEU A 133 -10.18 -5.56 8.46
C LEU A 133 -10.07 -6.13 9.88
N LEU A 134 -10.38 -7.42 10.06
CA LEU A 134 -10.23 -8.10 11.36
C LEU A 134 -8.77 -8.06 11.84
N LYS A 135 -7.80 -8.27 10.95
CA LYS A 135 -6.37 -8.16 11.30
C LYS A 135 -5.98 -6.74 11.72
N VAL A 136 -6.42 -5.72 10.98
CA VAL A 136 -6.17 -4.31 11.33
C VAL A 136 -6.79 -3.98 12.68
N LEU A 137 -8.03 -4.39 12.93
CA LEU A 137 -8.70 -4.15 14.21
C LEU A 137 -7.97 -4.83 15.37
N GLN A 138 -7.48 -6.06 15.18
CA GLN A 138 -6.63 -6.74 16.15
C GLN A 138 -5.33 -5.95 16.42
N GLN A 139 -4.68 -5.44 15.36
CA GLN A 139 -3.48 -4.60 15.51
C GLN A 139 -3.75 -3.25 16.19
N VAL A 140 -4.96 -2.71 16.09
CA VAL A 140 -5.35 -1.48 16.82
C VAL A 140 -5.43 -1.75 18.32
N GLU A 141 -5.90 -2.92 18.72
CA GLU A 141 -5.93 -3.35 20.13
C GLU A 141 -4.52 -3.65 20.66
N ASP A 142 -3.68 -4.31 19.86
CA ASP A 142 -2.35 -4.79 20.29
C ASP A 142 -1.24 -3.73 20.23
N LEU A 143 -1.34 -2.74 19.34
CA LEU A 143 -0.34 -1.68 19.13
C LEU A 143 -0.95 -0.30 19.41
N PRO A 144 -1.09 0.13 20.67
CA PRO A 144 -1.49 1.50 20.95
C PRO A 144 -0.48 2.47 20.32
N LYS A 145 -1.00 3.49 19.62
CA LYS A 145 -0.25 4.48 18.82
C LYS A 145 1.14 4.75 19.40
N PRO A 146 2.23 4.47 18.68
CA PRO A 146 3.58 4.65 19.21
C PRO A 146 3.74 6.13 19.60
N PRO A 147 4.33 6.42 20.77
CA PRO A 147 4.51 7.79 21.20
C PRO A 147 5.42 8.49 20.18
N VAL A 148 4.99 9.68 19.75
CA VAL A 148 5.54 10.53 18.67
C VAL A 148 7.04 10.89 18.81
N ASN A 149 7.71 10.41 19.85
CA ASN A 149 9.11 10.66 20.22
C ASN A 149 10.04 9.44 20.04
N ALA A 150 9.55 8.23 19.75
CA ALA A 150 10.41 7.04 19.63
C ALA A 150 11.28 7.01 18.36
N SER A 151 10.92 7.74 17.30
CA SER A 151 11.67 7.80 16.04
C SER A 151 12.93 8.67 16.11
N ARG A 152 13.14 9.44 17.19
CA ARG A 152 14.33 10.31 17.38
C ARG A 152 15.47 9.65 18.16
N ALA A 153 15.25 8.49 18.79
CA ALA A 153 16.21 7.88 19.71
C ALA A 153 17.03 6.72 19.11
N ARG A 154 17.31 6.74 17.80
CA ARG A 154 18.27 5.81 17.18
C ARG A 154 19.43 6.54 16.53
N THR A 155 20.23 7.20 17.36
CA THR A 155 21.59 7.59 16.98
C THR A 155 22.53 7.45 18.16
N SER A 156 23.47 6.53 17.99
CA SER A 156 24.82 6.52 18.60
C SER A 156 24.92 6.21 20.10
N ALA A 157 25.12 4.94 20.42
CA ALA A 157 26.01 4.55 21.51
C ALA A 157 27.23 3.83 20.92
N VAL A 158 28.25 4.60 20.55
CA VAL A 158 29.62 4.09 20.41
C VAL A 158 30.09 3.80 21.83
N THR A 159 30.19 2.51 22.17
CA THR A 159 30.80 2.09 23.44
C THR A 159 32.30 2.32 23.35
N THR A 160 32.76 3.42 23.95
CA THR A 160 34.15 3.63 24.34
C THR A 160 34.46 2.68 25.49
N GLY A 161 35.39 1.75 25.28
CA GLY A 161 35.91 0.89 26.33
C GLY A 161 37.31 0.41 25.98
N HIS A 162 38.34 1.15 26.39
CA HIS A 162 39.71 0.65 26.41
C HIS A 162 40.33 0.92 27.78
N GLY A 163 40.26 -0.10 28.63
CA GLY A 163 40.98 -0.19 29.90
C GLY A 163 42.44 -0.57 29.66
N LYS A 164 43.31 0.06 30.44
CA LYS A 164 44.78 0.03 30.40
C LYS A 164 45.33 -1.13 31.24
N LEU A 165 46.59 -1.51 30.93
CA LEU A 165 47.58 -2.28 31.73
C LEU A 165 47.51 -3.82 31.50
N GLU A 166 48.58 -4.58 31.29
CA GLU A 166 50.00 -4.41 31.64
C GLU A 166 50.91 -5.39 30.84
N ALA A 167 52.21 -5.18 30.97
CA ALA A 167 53.37 -5.73 30.27
C ALA A 167 53.48 -7.26 30.02
N GLY A 168 54.14 -7.59 28.89
CA GLY A 168 54.69 -8.91 28.60
C GLY A 168 55.28 -9.03 27.18
N LEU A 169 56.56 -8.69 27.02
CA LEU A 169 57.44 -9.04 25.87
C LEU A 169 58.76 -9.58 26.47
N PRO A 170 59.68 -10.23 25.72
CA PRO A 170 59.71 -10.56 24.28
C PRO A 170 60.04 -12.07 24.04
N THR A 171 60.16 -12.65 22.83
CA THR A 171 61.40 -12.62 22.01
C THR A 171 61.27 -13.56 20.79
N THR A 172 61.71 -13.05 19.62
CA THR A 172 62.33 -13.71 18.43
C THR A 172 61.62 -14.80 17.61
N ALA A 173 61.43 -14.50 16.31
CA ALA A 173 62.18 -15.08 15.16
C ALA A 173 61.74 -14.33 13.88
N LEU A 174 62.49 -13.35 13.36
CA LEU A 174 63.61 -13.43 12.40
C LEU A 174 63.35 -14.21 11.09
N ALA A 175 63.07 -13.47 10.00
CA ALA A 175 63.62 -13.64 8.63
C ALA A 175 63.03 -12.52 7.75
N ARG A 176 63.72 -11.39 7.48
CA ARG A 176 64.70 -11.11 6.41
C ARG A 176 64.33 -11.66 5.01
N GLN A 177 63.89 -10.77 4.12
CA GLN A 177 64.50 -10.44 2.80
C GLN A 177 63.49 -9.67 1.91
N THR A 178 63.67 -8.37 1.67
CA THR A 178 64.48 -7.66 0.64
C THR A 178 63.82 -7.54 -0.73
N ALA A 179 63.70 -6.27 -1.16
CA ALA A 179 63.84 -5.73 -2.50
C ALA A 179 62.78 -6.08 -3.56
N SER A 180 61.99 -5.10 -4.00
CA SER A 180 62.37 -4.20 -5.10
C SER A 180 61.14 -3.43 -5.61
N SER A 181 61.24 -2.11 -5.59
CA SER A 181 60.59 -1.24 -6.57
C SER A 181 61.61 -1.05 -7.72
N PRO A 182 61.18 -0.89 -8.98
CA PRO A 182 61.00 0.48 -9.44
C PRO A 182 59.88 0.69 -10.49
N ALA A 183 59.34 1.91 -10.43
CA ALA A 183 59.00 2.83 -11.52
C ALA A 183 58.69 2.28 -12.93
N GLY A 184 57.48 2.58 -13.41
CA GLY A 184 57.10 2.54 -14.82
C GLY A 184 56.01 3.58 -15.11
N ARG A 185 56.39 4.61 -15.86
CA ARG A 185 55.70 5.87 -16.15
C ARG A 185 54.60 5.67 -17.20
N ALA A 186 53.53 6.49 -17.10
CA ALA A 186 52.52 6.79 -18.13
C ALA A 186 53.15 7.26 -19.48
N PRO A 187 52.44 7.55 -20.62
CA PRO A 187 51.02 7.91 -20.74
C PRO A 187 50.28 7.58 -22.08
N THR A 188 49.05 8.12 -22.18
CA THR A 188 48.35 8.67 -23.37
C THR A 188 47.63 7.81 -24.41
N ARG A 189 46.31 8.10 -24.48
CA ARG A 189 45.54 8.57 -25.66
C ARG A 189 44.95 7.49 -26.58
N ARG A 190 43.63 7.53 -26.78
CA ARG A 190 42.94 8.18 -27.92
C ARG A 190 41.52 7.59 -28.08
N SER A 191 40.50 8.44 -28.05
CA SER A 191 39.46 8.61 -29.08
C SER A 191 38.60 9.79 -28.70
#